data_AF-H2BWA6-F1
#
_entry.id   AF-H2BWA6-F1
#
_cell.length_a   1.000
_cell.length_b   1.000
_cell.length_c   1.000
_cell.angle_alpha   90.00
_cell.angle_beta   90.00
_cell.angle_gamma   90.00
#
_symmetry.space_group_name_H-M   'P 1'
#
loop_
_entity.id
_entity.type
_entity.pdbx_description
1 polymer ?
#
loop_
_entity_poly.entity_id
_entity_poly.type
_entity_poly.pdbx_seq_one_letter_code
_entity_poly.pdbx_strand_id
1 'polypeptide(L)'
;MKTIKYYKIIMGLFLVGSLGCTDLEIEETDSRFGNLSGEFTGVDPESSITDLYNSLRDQLATQENLYALSEVTSDEMVVPTRGTDWGDNGLWRTLHTQTWDANHNFVRGTWNSFNRMIFNSTAIIDSRSNPSPEQAAQAKFIRAFAMFVLTDLYGQVPFRAPDEGPDVNPMVMSREEALAFIETDLNEALAVLPTGGPSPELNRPTKAAVRYLQAKILLNKHIYLGSATPNASDMTAVIDLVDAIQADGFDLQAGYFDLFTDSVDSETIFFTTSGVGAKIWNGLHYKQNTPDNTGGGWNGFATLSEFYDLFEGDSQVNVPGSGQEERRGFVPTDGSHFGIGYGFLINQQYDETGAAMTDRSGNPLVFTREFPSLIVNNEVTGIRLIKFHPENGAFANHTVLFRYADAHLMKAEAILRGGSSGDDALAMVNELRVLREAEPLASLTEEALLAERGRELYMEYWRRMDLIRFGKFTEEWGYKDASEDFRVLFPIPTTAVITNPNLTQNTGY
;
A
#
# COMPACT_ATOMS: atom_id res chain seq x y z
N MET A 1 -52.34 -60.30 26.84
CA MET A 1 -53.80 -60.08 26.79
C MET A 1 -54.24 -59.39 28.08
N LYS A 2 -54.82 -58.17 27.97
CA LYS A 2 -55.72 -57.45 28.92
C LYS A 2 -55.19 -57.12 30.34
N THR A 3 -54.70 -55.90 30.60
CA THR A 3 -55.40 -54.65 31.07
C THR A 3 -56.01 -54.70 32.47
N ILE A 4 -55.66 -53.71 33.32
CA ILE A 4 -56.42 -53.01 34.39
C ILE A 4 -55.45 -52.00 35.05
N LYS A 5 -55.74 -50.78 35.53
CA LYS A 5 -56.64 -49.64 35.22
C LYS A 5 -56.07 -48.46 36.05
N TYR A 6 -56.19 -47.24 35.53
CA TYR A 6 -55.79 -45.97 36.16
C TYR A 6 -56.68 -45.55 37.34
N TYR A 7 -56.12 -44.81 38.31
CA TYR A 7 -56.84 -43.82 39.10
C TYR A 7 -56.03 -42.51 39.22
N LYS A 8 -56.72 -41.41 38.92
CA LYS A 8 -56.26 -40.02 38.99
C LYS A 8 -56.25 -39.56 40.45
N ILE A 9 -55.20 -38.88 40.90
CA ILE A 9 -55.21 -38.06 42.12
C ILE A 9 -54.59 -36.70 41.83
N ILE A 10 -55.48 -35.71 41.80
CA ILE A 10 -55.45 -34.39 42.44
C ILE A 10 -54.28 -33.43 42.13
N MET A 11 -54.69 -32.43 41.34
CA MET A 11 -54.22 -31.05 41.20
C MET A 11 -53.60 -30.46 42.49
N GLY A 12 -52.30 -30.17 42.44
CA GLY A 12 -51.54 -29.48 43.48
C GLY A 12 -51.38 -27.99 43.19
N LEU A 13 -51.66 -27.20 44.22
CA LEU A 13 -51.74 -25.75 44.26
C LEU A 13 -50.37 -25.04 44.15
N PHE A 14 -50.48 -23.84 43.58
CA PHE A 14 -49.64 -22.64 43.60
C PHE A 14 -48.86 -22.27 44.89
N LEU A 15 -47.74 -21.57 44.62
CA LEU A 15 -47.05 -20.47 45.36
C LEU A 15 -46.21 -20.81 46.61
N VAL A 16 -44.87 -20.72 46.52
CA VAL A 16 -43.95 -19.56 46.72
C VAL A 16 -43.56 -19.31 48.18
N GLY A 17 -42.29 -19.61 48.45
CA GLY A 17 -41.41 -18.99 49.46
C GLY A 17 -40.00 -19.07 48.87
N SER A 18 -39.46 -17.98 48.34
CA SER A 18 -38.68 -16.94 49.03
C SER A 18 -37.18 -17.22 48.99
N LEU A 19 -36.43 -16.14 48.72
CA LEU A 19 -35.00 -15.92 48.95
C LEU A 19 -34.07 -16.19 47.77
N GLY A 20 -33.61 -15.10 47.17
CA GLY A 20 -32.56 -15.07 46.17
C GLY A 20 -32.59 -13.81 45.31
N CYS A 21 -32.66 -12.61 45.92
CA CYS A 21 -32.12 -11.44 45.23
C CYS A 21 -30.61 -11.68 45.14
N THR A 22 -30.16 -12.28 44.04
CA THR A 22 -28.77 -12.11 43.64
C THR A 22 -28.73 -10.72 43.04
N ASP A 23 -28.07 -9.82 43.78
CA ASP A 23 -27.59 -8.57 43.21
C ASP A 23 -26.57 -8.97 42.14
N LEU A 24 -27.04 -9.04 40.90
CA LEU A 24 -26.19 -9.19 39.74
C LEU A 24 -25.63 -7.81 39.44
N GLU A 25 -24.58 -7.42 40.16
CA GLU A 25 -23.64 -6.45 39.63
C GLU A 25 -23.01 -7.12 38.41
N ILE A 26 -23.45 -6.69 37.23
CA ILE A 26 -22.80 -7.03 35.98
C ILE A 26 -21.47 -6.30 36.00
N GLU A 27 -20.37 -7.01 36.31
CA GLU A 27 -19.05 -6.52 35.93
C GLU A 27 -18.93 -6.65 34.41
N GLU A 28 -19.23 -5.55 33.73
CA GLU A 28 -19.05 -5.40 32.29
C GLU A 28 -17.56 -5.45 31.96
N THR A 29 -17.06 -6.64 31.64
CA THR A 29 -15.66 -6.89 31.27
C THR A 29 -15.39 -6.70 29.77
N ASP A 30 -16.40 -6.32 29.00
CA ASP A 30 -16.39 -6.34 27.53
C ASP A 30 -16.82 -5.00 26.89
N SER A 31 -17.64 -4.20 27.57
CA SER A 31 -18.26 -3.02 26.97
C SER A 31 -17.78 -1.74 27.67
N ARG A 32 -16.87 -1.01 27.03
CA ARG A 32 -16.60 0.39 27.40
C ARG A 32 -17.75 1.26 26.86
N PHE A 33 -18.78 1.49 27.66
CA PHE A 33 -19.66 2.64 27.42
C PHE A 33 -18.85 3.91 27.68
N GLY A 34 -18.43 4.60 26.62
CA GLY A 34 -17.99 5.99 26.73
C GLY A 34 -19.06 6.81 27.44
N ASN A 35 -18.63 7.78 28.24
CA ASN A 35 -19.52 8.65 28.99
C ASN A 35 -20.66 9.17 28.09
N LEU A 36 -21.91 8.85 28.44
CA LEU A 36 -23.11 9.27 27.71
C LEU A 36 -23.37 10.79 27.83
N SER A 37 -22.45 11.54 28.43
CA SER A 37 -22.46 13.01 28.48
C SER A 37 -22.24 13.66 27.11
N GLY A 38 -21.79 12.90 26.10
CA GLY A 38 -21.40 13.43 24.79
C GLY A 38 -20.07 14.19 24.79
N GLU A 39 -19.39 14.26 25.94
CA GLU A 39 -18.09 14.91 26.07
C GLU A 39 -16.97 13.87 25.96
N PHE A 40 -16.05 14.06 25.02
CA PHE A 40 -14.87 13.21 24.88
C PHE A 40 -14.00 13.27 26.14
N THR A 41 -13.71 12.13 26.75
CA THR A 41 -12.95 12.02 28.02
C THR A 41 -11.51 11.56 27.84
N GLY A 42 -11.02 11.46 26.60
CA GLY A 42 -9.73 10.85 26.28
C GLY A 42 -9.82 9.36 25.97
N VAL A 43 -8.80 8.85 25.29
CA VAL A 43 -8.54 7.43 25.06
C VAL A 43 -7.28 6.98 25.79
N ASP A 44 -7.08 5.66 25.92
CA ASP A 44 -5.81 5.11 26.41
C ASP A 44 -4.75 5.20 25.30
N PRO A 45 -3.68 6.01 25.43
CA PRO A 45 -2.76 6.26 24.33
C PRO A 45 -1.98 5.02 23.87
N GLU A 46 -1.61 4.11 24.78
CA GLU A 46 -0.76 2.97 24.46
C GLU A 46 -1.50 1.94 23.58
N SER A 47 -2.69 1.52 24.01
CA SER A 47 -3.54 0.62 23.21
C SER A 47 -4.00 1.29 21.90
N SER A 48 -4.38 2.57 21.96
CA SER A 48 -4.85 3.29 20.78
C SER A 48 -3.76 3.49 19.72
N ILE A 49 -2.50 3.73 20.13
CA ILE A 49 -1.36 3.77 19.22
C ILE A 49 -1.15 2.39 18.57
N THR A 50 -1.24 1.31 19.35
CA THR A 50 -1.12 -0.05 18.81
C THR A 50 -2.18 -0.33 17.74
N ASP A 51 -3.43 0.06 18.00
CA ASP A 51 -4.54 -0.07 17.05
C ASP A 51 -4.36 0.81 15.80
N LEU A 52 -3.73 1.97 15.95
CA LEU A 52 -3.40 2.84 14.84
C LEU A 52 -2.39 2.19 13.88
N TYR A 53 -1.33 1.57 14.41
CA TYR A 53 -0.38 0.81 13.58
C TYR A 53 -0.97 -0.48 13.01
N ASN A 54 -1.87 -1.15 13.73
CA ASN A 54 -2.64 -2.28 13.18
C ASN A 54 -3.49 -1.82 11.98
N SER A 55 -4.12 -0.65 12.08
CA SER A 55 -4.92 -0.09 10.98
C SER A 55 -4.06 0.22 9.75
N LEU A 56 -2.86 0.78 9.93
CA LEU A 56 -1.90 0.99 8.84
C LEU A 56 -1.45 -0.34 8.23
N ARG A 57 -1.04 -1.30 9.07
CA ARG A 57 -0.65 -2.65 8.66
C ARG A 57 -1.72 -3.30 7.78
N ASP A 58 -2.98 -3.22 8.18
CA ASP A 58 -4.08 -3.86 7.44
C ASP A 58 -4.29 -3.23 6.04
N GLN A 59 -3.94 -1.96 5.84
CA GLN A 59 -3.93 -1.35 4.49
C GLN A 59 -2.78 -1.85 3.61
N LEU A 60 -1.67 -2.29 4.21
CA LEU A 60 -0.49 -2.76 3.47
C LEU A 60 -0.46 -4.29 3.29
N ALA A 61 -1.18 -5.03 4.12
CA ALA A 61 -1.27 -6.50 4.06
C ALA A 61 -2.16 -7.02 2.91
N THR A 62 -3.04 -6.18 2.36
CA THR A 62 -4.03 -6.56 1.34
C THR A 62 -3.61 -6.12 -0.07
N GLN A 63 -4.11 -6.83 -1.09
CA GLN A 63 -4.04 -6.44 -2.50
C GLN A 63 -5.18 -5.49 -2.92
N GLU A 64 -6.09 -5.16 -2.00
CA GLU A 64 -7.25 -4.29 -2.23
C GLU A 64 -6.97 -2.85 -1.79
N ASN A 65 -8.00 -1.99 -1.84
CA ASN A 65 -7.96 -0.63 -1.28
C ASN A 65 -6.73 0.17 -1.76
N LEU A 66 -5.90 0.69 -0.85
CA LEU A 66 -4.75 1.52 -1.19
C LEU A 66 -3.86 0.86 -2.25
N TYR A 67 -3.57 -0.45 -2.11
CA TYR A 67 -2.73 -1.17 -3.07
C TYR A 67 -3.36 -1.15 -4.46
N ALA A 68 -4.64 -1.53 -4.56
CA ALA A 68 -5.36 -1.54 -5.82
C ALA A 68 -5.43 -0.15 -6.46
N LEU A 69 -5.67 0.90 -5.66
CA LEU A 69 -5.76 2.28 -6.15
C LEU A 69 -4.40 2.84 -6.59
N SER A 70 -3.31 2.40 -5.96
CA SER A 70 -1.97 2.91 -6.24
C SER A 70 -1.30 2.19 -7.42
N GLU A 71 -1.58 0.90 -7.59
CA GLU A 71 -0.86 0.06 -8.54
C GLU A 71 -1.70 -0.40 -9.73
N VAL A 72 -2.93 -0.90 -9.51
CA VAL A 72 -3.76 -1.45 -10.60
C VAL A 72 -4.29 -0.34 -11.51
N THR A 73 -4.28 0.91 -11.05
CA THR A 73 -4.62 2.08 -11.88
C THR A 73 -3.47 2.62 -12.70
N SER A 74 -2.28 2.04 -12.54
CA SER A 74 -1.04 2.41 -13.23
C SER A 74 -0.74 1.48 -14.42
N ASP A 75 0.37 1.73 -15.11
CA ASP A 75 0.91 0.91 -16.19
C ASP A 75 1.63 -0.36 -15.69
N GLU A 76 1.88 -0.49 -14.38
CA GLU A 76 2.61 -1.62 -13.82
C GLU A 76 1.81 -2.93 -13.83
N MET A 77 0.50 -2.85 -13.62
CA MET A 77 -0.27 -4.01 -13.20
C MET A 77 -1.65 -4.09 -13.82
N VAL A 78 -2.03 -5.32 -14.15
CA VAL A 78 -3.32 -5.68 -14.72
C VAL A 78 -3.87 -6.89 -13.99
N VAL A 79 -5.19 -6.87 -13.75
CA VAL A 79 -5.91 -7.99 -13.15
C VAL A 79 -7.00 -8.41 -14.13
N PRO A 80 -6.69 -9.32 -15.06
CA PRO A 80 -7.65 -9.78 -16.06
C PRO A 80 -8.62 -10.81 -15.45
N THR A 81 -9.80 -10.91 -16.04
CA THR A 81 -10.76 -11.98 -15.72
C THR A 81 -10.27 -13.32 -16.28
N ARG A 82 -10.28 -14.37 -15.45
CA ARG A 82 -9.88 -15.75 -15.82
C ARG A 82 -11.01 -16.72 -15.56
N GLY A 83 -11.77 -17.04 -16.62
CA GLY A 83 -12.96 -17.87 -16.48
C GLY A 83 -13.98 -17.22 -15.53
N THR A 84 -14.24 -17.85 -14.39
CA THR A 84 -15.14 -17.34 -13.34
C THR A 84 -14.44 -16.47 -12.29
N ASP A 85 -13.10 -16.46 -12.27
CA ASP A 85 -12.31 -15.81 -11.23
C ASP A 85 -11.85 -14.42 -11.68
N TRP A 86 -11.62 -13.52 -10.73
CA TRP A 86 -11.11 -12.16 -10.95
C TRP A 86 -11.97 -11.28 -11.86
N GLY A 87 -13.19 -11.73 -12.15
CA GLY A 87 -14.20 -10.95 -12.83
C GLY A 87 -14.77 -9.86 -11.93
N ASP A 88 -15.12 -10.21 -10.68
CA ASP A 88 -15.61 -9.34 -9.60
C ASP A 88 -16.54 -8.21 -10.06
N ASN A 89 -17.45 -8.55 -10.98
CA ASN A 89 -18.37 -7.60 -11.63
C ASN A 89 -17.68 -6.35 -12.23
N GLY A 90 -16.47 -6.51 -12.76
CA GLY A 90 -15.69 -5.46 -13.40
C GLY A 90 -14.81 -4.63 -12.47
N LEU A 91 -14.82 -4.89 -11.15
CA LEU A 91 -14.10 -4.10 -10.13
C LEU A 91 -12.66 -3.79 -10.57
N TRP A 92 -11.85 -4.82 -10.80
CA TRP A 92 -10.45 -4.65 -11.18
C TRP A 92 -10.24 -4.02 -12.57
N ARG A 93 -11.06 -4.41 -13.54
CA ARG A 93 -10.93 -3.89 -14.91
C ARG A 93 -11.21 -2.39 -14.95
N THR A 94 -12.16 -1.90 -14.16
CA THR A 94 -12.45 -0.46 -14.08
C THR A 94 -11.29 0.34 -13.50
N LEU A 95 -10.47 -0.24 -12.63
CA LEU A 95 -9.22 0.36 -12.15
C LEU A 95 -8.20 0.46 -13.28
N HIS A 96 -7.91 -0.64 -13.95
CA HIS A 96 -6.93 -0.65 -15.02
C HIS A 96 -7.31 0.27 -16.19
N THR A 97 -8.58 0.24 -16.61
CA THR A 97 -9.08 1.09 -17.70
C THR A 97 -9.38 2.53 -17.27
N GLN A 98 -9.19 2.87 -16.00
CA GLN A 98 -9.52 4.17 -15.41
C GLN A 98 -10.98 4.63 -15.57
N THR A 99 -11.93 3.69 -15.49
CA THR A 99 -13.38 3.93 -15.67
C THR A 99 -14.20 3.76 -14.38
N TRP A 100 -13.56 3.75 -13.21
CA TRP A 100 -14.23 3.69 -11.91
C TRP A 100 -15.22 4.84 -11.66
N ASP A 101 -16.11 4.66 -10.68
CA ASP A 101 -17.07 5.67 -10.22
C ASP A 101 -17.02 5.85 -8.70
N ALA A 102 -17.86 6.75 -8.17
CA ALA A 102 -17.97 7.08 -6.74
C ALA A 102 -18.48 5.93 -5.86
N ASN A 103 -18.93 4.83 -6.44
CA ASN A 103 -19.42 3.65 -5.72
C ASN A 103 -18.40 2.51 -5.68
N HIS A 104 -17.26 2.66 -6.38
CA HIS A 104 -16.20 1.67 -6.41
C HIS A 104 -15.73 1.27 -5.00
N ASN A 105 -15.71 -0.03 -4.71
CA ASN A 105 -15.52 -0.54 -3.35
C ASN A 105 -14.17 -0.12 -2.74
N PHE A 106 -13.08 -0.21 -3.50
CA PHE A 106 -11.75 0.17 -3.00
C PHE A 106 -11.58 1.69 -2.84
N VAL A 107 -12.31 2.49 -3.61
CA VAL A 107 -12.33 3.95 -3.46
C VAL A 107 -13.00 4.31 -2.13
N ARG A 108 -14.14 3.69 -1.81
CA ARG A 108 -14.81 3.88 -0.53
C ARG A 108 -14.04 3.29 0.65
N GLY A 109 -13.45 2.11 0.48
CA GLY A 109 -12.69 1.41 1.52
C GLY A 109 -11.48 2.22 1.96
N THR A 110 -10.68 2.68 1.00
CA THR A 110 -9.51 3.54 1.27
C THR A 110 -9.92 4.84 1.95
N TRP A 111 -10.93 5.55 1.40
CA TRP A 111 -11.46 6.78 2.00
C TRP A 111 -11.85 6.59 3.48
N ASN A 112 -12.62 5.55 3.78
CA ASN A 112 -13.10 5.29 5.14
C ASN A 112 -11.96 4.93 6.10
N SER A 113 -11.02 4.07 5.66
CA SER A 113 -9.89 3.65 6.49
C SER A 113 -9.01 4.84 6.89
N PHE A 114 -8.65 5.70 5.94
CA PHE A 114 -7.76 6.82 6.21
C PHE A 114 -8.44 7.95 6.99
N ASN A 115 -9.72 8.24 6.76
CA ASN A 115 -10.48 9.16 7.62
C ASN A 115 -10.57 8.64 9.08
N ARG A 116 -10.75 7.33 9.28
CA ARG A 116 -10.72 6.74 10.63
C ARG A 116 -9.36 6.87 11.29
N MET A 117 -8.26 6.67 10.55
CA MET A 117 -6.91 6.90 11.09
C MET A 117 -6.69 8.35 11.52
N ILE A 118 -7.17 9.33 10.74
CA ILE A 118 -7.09 10.76 11.09
C ILE A 118 -7.83 11.04 12.40
N PHE A 119 -9.06 10.54 12.54
CA PHE A 119 -9.86 10.73 13.75
C PHE A 119 -9.21 10.08 14.97
N ASN A 120 -8.81 8.80 14.85
CA ASN A 120 -8.18 8.07 15.95
C ASN A 120 -6.87 8.72 16.40
N SER A 121 -6.05 9.19 15.45
CA SER A 121 -4.82 9.92 15.77
C SER A 121 -5.12 11.22 16.52
N THR A 122 -6.15 11.95 16.10
CA THR A 122 -6.58 13.19 16.76
C THR A 122 -7.08 12.94 18.17
N ALA A 123 -7.83 11.85 18.40
CA ALA A 123 -8.25 11.41 19.73
C ALA A 123 -7.06 11.09 20.64
N ILE A 124 -6.00 10.45 20.13
CA ILE A 124 -4.78 10.15 20.89
C ILE A 124 -4.04 11.43 21.27
N ILE A 125 -3.91 12.38 20.34
CA ILE A 125 -3.15 13.64 20.53
C ILE A 125 -3.82 14.57 21.54
N ASP A 126 -5.13 14.48 21.71
CA ASP A 126 -5.89 15.31 22.63
C ASP A 126 -5.37 15.20 24.07
N SER A 127 -5.24 16.34 24.74
CA SER A 127 -4.72 16.42 26.11
C SER A 127 -5.48 15.55 27.13
N ARG A 128 -6.77 15.28 26.90
CA ARG A 128 -7.60 14.42 27.75
C ARG A 128 -7.16 12.96 27.72
N SER A 129 -6.55 12.52 26.61
CA SER A 129 -5.94 11.21 26.48
C SER A 129 -4.60 11.11 27.22
N ASN A 130 -4.00 12.25 27.60
CA ASN A 130 -2.73 12.34 28.31
C ASN A 130 -1.59 11.48 27.69
N PRO A 131 -1.33 11.59 26.37
CA PRO A 131 -0.24 10.85 25.72
C PRO A 131 1.12 11.35 26.22
N SER A 132 2.12 10.46 26.23
CA SER A 132 3.52 10.89 26.31
C SER A 132 3.89 11.74 25.08
N PRO A 133 4.93 12.59 25.16
CA PRO A 133 5.37 13.36 23.99
C PRO A 133 5.65 12.48 22.76
N GLU A 134 6.26 11.31 22.97
CA GLU A 134 6.57 10.37 21.90
C GLU A 134 5.31 9.71 21.32
N GLN A 135 4.33 9.34 22.16
CA GLN A 135 3.04 8.82 21.70
C GLN A 135 2.30 9.86 20.85
N ALA A 136 2.28 11.13 21.29
CA ALA A 136 1.68 12.21 20.51
C ALA A 136 2.42 12.41 19.17
N ALA A 137 3.75 12.34 19.16
CA ALA A 137 4.55 12.46 17.94
C ALA A 137 4.31 11.33 16.94
N GLN A 138 4.18 10.08 17.42
CA GLN A 138 3.81 8.93 16.59
C GLN A 138 2.40 9.08 16.00
N ALA A 139 1.42 9.50 16.81
CA ALA A 139 0.07 9.77 16.31
C ALA A 139 0.05 10.90 15.26
N LYS A 140 0.82 11.97 15.44
CA LYS A 140 0.96 13.06 14.45
C LYS A 140 1.57 12.56 13.14
N PHE A 141 2.60 11.72 13.20
CA PHE A 141 3.19 11.11 12.01
C PHE A 141 2.15 10.28 11.22
N ILE A 142 1.38 9.41 11.88
CA ILE A 142 0.35 8.61 11.20
C ILE A 142 -0.80 9.49 10.69
N ARG A 143 -1.21 10.51 11.45
CA ARG A 143 -2.23 11.48 10.99
C ARG A 143 -1.77 12.20 9.73
N ALA A 144 -0.54 12.68 9.73
CA ALA A 144 0.08 13.32 8.58
C ALA A 144 0.13 12.38 7.36
N PHE A 145 0.55 11.12 7.55
CA PHE A 145 0.53 10.12 6.47
C PHE A 145 -0.89 9.87 5.95
N ALA A 146 -1.88 9.72 6.82
CA ALA A 146 -3.26 9.50 6.43
C ALA A 146 -3.87 10.69 5.68
N MET A 147 -3.59 11.91 6.15
CA MET A 147 -4.00 13.14 5.46
C MET A 147 -3.28 13.29 4.11
N PHE A 148 -2.01 12.90 4.02
CA PHE A 148 -1.28 12.89 2.76
C PHE A 148 -1.91 11.95 1.74
N VAL A 149 -2.26 10.72 2.13
CA VAL A 149 -2.99 9.78 1.26
C VAL A 149 -4.31 10.37 0.79
N LEU A 150 -5.10 11.01 1.68
CA LEU A 150 -6.35 11.63 1.26
C LEU A 150 -6.14 12.84 0.33
N THR A 151 -5.10 13.63 0.59
CA THR A 151 -4.69 14.76 -0.26
C THR A 151 -4.34 14.29 -1.66
N ASP A 152 -3.53 13.23 -1.78
CA ASP A 152 -3.08 12.69 -3.06
C ASP A 152 -4.20 12.01 -3.85
N LEU A 153 -5.01 11.17 -3.17
CA LEU A 153 -6.03 10.36 -3.83
C LEU A 153 -7.31 11.14 -4.13
N TYR A 154 -7.77 12.02 -3.22
CA TYR A 154 -9.11 12.62 -3.28
C TYR A 154 -9.10 14.14 -3.35
N GLY A 155 -8.00 14.80 -3.00
CA GLY A 155 -7.89 16.26 -3.07
C GLY A 155 -8.75 17.04 -2.07
N GLN A 156 -9.48 16.35 -1.19
CA GLN A 156 -10.29 16.92 -0.12
C GLN A 156 -10.11 16.07 1.12
N VAL A 157 -9.80 16.71 2.25
CA VAL A 157 -9.47 16.02 3.50
C VAL A 157 -10.46 16.42 4.60
N PRO A 158 -11.44 15.57 4.91
CA PRO A 158 -12.32 15.80 6.05
C PRO A 158 -11.52 15.78 7.35
N PHE A 159 -11.90 16.64 8.28
CA PHE A 159 -11.35 16.66 9.62
C PHE A 159 -12.46 16.89 10.64
N ARG A 160 -12.35 16.21 11.79
CA ARG A 160 -13.26 16.35 12.91
C ARG A 160 -12.48 16.24 14.21
N ALA A 161 -12.74 17.15 15.14
CA ALA A 161 -12.20 17.10 16.49
C ALA A 161 -12.95 16.06 17.36
N PRO A 162 -12.32 15.44 18.37
CA PRO A 162 -12.93 14.34 19.13
C PRO A 162 -14.16 14.75 19.94
N ASP A 163 -14.32 16.04 20.25
CA ASP A 163 -15.44 16.63 20.99
C ASP A 163 -16.60 17.08 20.10
N GLU A 164 -16.45 17.01 18.78
CA GLU A 164 -17.53 17.31 17.86
C GLU A 164 -18.53 16.14 17.79
N GLY A 165 -19.75 16.41 18.28
CA GLY A 165 -20.84 15.43 18.33
C GLY A 165 -21.28 14.90 16.96
N PRO A 166 -22.10 13.84 16.92
CA PRO A 166 -22.54 13.21 15.67
C PRO A 166 -23.28 14.15 14.72
N ASP A 167 -23.95 15.18 15.25
CA ASP A 167 -24.73 16.17 14.49
C ASP A 167 -23.86 17.30 13.89
N VAL A 168 -22.56 17.35 14.21
CA VAL A 168 -21.63 18.36 13.68
C VAL A 168 -20.96 17.81 12.42
N ASN A 169 -21.27 18.38 11.25
CA ASN A 169 -20.63 17.95 10.01
C ASN A 169 -19.12 18.20 10.05
N PRO A 170 -18.26 17.21 9.69
CA PRO A 170 -16.82 17.42 9.62
C PRO A 170 -16.49 18.60 8.69
N MET A 171 -15.51 19.42 9.08
CA MET A 171 -14.92 20.37 8.14
C MET A 171 -14.20 19.64 7.02
N VAL A 172 -13.99 20.30 5.89
CA VAL A 172 -13.26 19.74 4.75
C VAL A 172 -12.14 20.71 4.40
N MET A 173 -10.91 20.25 4.53
CA MET A 173 -9.73 20.98 4.11
C MET A 173 -9.52 20.81 2.61
N SER A 174 -9.19 21.92 1.95
CA SER A 174 -8.56 21.91 0.64
C SER A 174 -7.18 21.24 0.69
N ARG A 175 -6.59 20.92 -0.47
CA ARG A 175 -5.21 20.41 -0.53
C ARG A 175 -4.21 21.35 0.15
N GLU A 176 -4.33 22.65 -0.06
CA GLU A 176 -3.41 23.64 0.53
C GLU A 176 -3.49 23.65 2.06
N GLU A 177 -4.70 23.69 2.62
CA GLU A 177 -4.92 23.64 4.07
C GLU A 177 -4.43 22.31 4.68
N ALA A 178 -4.71 21.19 4.01
CA ALA A 178 -4.26 19.88 4.45
C ALA A 178 -2.74 19.78 4.45
N LEU A 179 -2.05 20.30 3.42
CA LEU A 179 -0.59 20.32 3.34
C LEU A 179 0.03 21.15 4.48
N ALA A 180 -0.53 22.32 4.79
CA ALA A 180 -0.06 23.13 5.91
C ALA A 180 -0.25 22.43 7.27
N PHE A 181 -1.37 21.72 7.44
CA PHE A 181 -1.63 20.91 8.62
C PHE A 181 -0.63 19.75 8.74
N ILE A 182 -0.42 19.01 7.64
CA ILE A 182 0.56 17.92 7.55
C ILE A 182 1.96 18.40 7.90
N GLU A 183 2.40 19.53 7.34
CA GLU A 183 3.71 20.11 7.63
C GLU A 183 3.89 20.43 9.12
N THR A 184 2.84 20.96 9.76
CA THR A 184 2.84 21.22 11.21
C THR A 184 3.01 19.93 12.01
N ASP A 185 2.19 18.91 11.72
CA ASP A 185 2.27 17.61 12.41
C ASP A 185 3.64 16.95 12.24
N LEU A 186 4.21 16.99 11.02
CA LEU A 186 5.52 16.40 10.73
C LEU A 186 6.65 17.14 11.43
N ASN A 187 6.63 18.48 11.46
CA ASN A 187 7.66 19.26 12.16
C ASN A 187 7.62 19.03 13.68
N GLU A 188 6.43 18.93 14.26
CA GLU A 188 6.26 18.60 15.68
C GLU A 188 6.71 17.16 15.99
N ALA A 189 6.42 16.20 15.09
CA ALA A 189 6.90 14.83 15.22
C ALA A 189 8.42 14.74 15.11
N LEU A 190 9.04 15.44 14.14
CA LEU A 190 10.49 15.49 13.91
C LEU A 190 11.27 16.00 15.14
N ALA A 191 10.67 16.91 15.91
CA ALA A 191 11.27 17.46 17.11
C ALA A 191 11.38 16.43 18.25
N VAL A 192 10.52 15.41 18.26
CA VAL A 192 10.36 14.48 19.39
C VAL A 192 10.81 13.06 19.07
N LEU A 193 10.51 12.54 17.87
CA LEU A 193 10.80 11.16 17.50
C LEU A 193 12.30 10.83 17.58
N PRO A 194 12.68 9.57 17.83
CA PRO A 194 14.07 9.18 17.94
C PRO A 194 14.79 9.33 16.59
N THR A 195 16.06 9.73 16.66
CA THR A 195 17.01 9.51 15.55
C THR A 195 17.44 8.05 15.58
N GLY A 196 17.56 7.42 14.43
CA GLY A 196 18.05 6.05 14.30
C GLY A 196 18.35 5.72 12.84
N GLY A 197 19.35 4.88 12.61
CA GLY A 197 19.66 4.31 11.31
C GLY A 197 19.00 2.94 11.10
N PRO A 198 19.49 2.15 10.14
CA PRO A 198 19.07 0.76 9.90
C PRO A 198 18.95 -0.08 11.18
N SER A 199 17.74 -0.60 11.46
CA SER A 199 17.47 -1.42 12.65
C SER A 199 16.18 -2.23 12.52
N PRO A 200 15.95 -3.27 13.34
CA PRO A 200 14.71 -4.03 13.32
C PRO A 200 13.51 -3.30 13.97
N GLU A 201 13.72 -2.15 14.60
CA GLU A 201 12.68 -1.35 15.27
C GLU A 201 12.04 -0.29 14.35
N LEU A 202 12.35 -0.30 13.05
CA LEU A 202 11.78 0.62 12.05
C LEU A 202 10.32 0.32 11.67
N ASN A 203 9.62 -0.47 12.50
CA ASN A 203 8.17 -0.59 12.53
C ASN A 203 7.48 0.51 13.37
N ARG A 204 8.28 1.45 13.89
CA ARG A 204 7.86 2.73 14.48
C ARG A 204 8.64 3.86 13.81
N PRO A 205 8.03 5.04 13.62
CA PRO A 205 8.64 6.12 12.88
C PRO A 205 9.81 6.73 13.65
N THR A 206 10.92 6.89 12.96
CA THR A 206 12.07 7.70 13.39
C THR A 206 12.03 9.07 12.72
N LYS A 207 12.99 9.94 13.04
CA LYS A 207 13.19 11.19 12.29
C LYS A 207 13.41 10.96 10.78
N ALA A 208 14.04 9.85 10.38
CA ALA A 208 14.22 9.51 8.97
C ALA A 208 12.88 9.25 8.26
N ALA A 209 11.94 8.55 8.91
CA ALA A 209 10.59 8.34 8.36
C ALA A 209 9.83 9.65 8.17
N VAL A 210 9.97 10.60 9.11
CA VAL A 210 9.39 11.95 8.98
C VAL A 210 10.01 12.70 7.81
N ARG A 211 11.34 12.74 7.72
CA ARG A 211 12.06 13.41 6.62
C ARG A 211 11.69 12.84 5.26
N TYR A 212 11.54 11.52 5.18
CA TYR A 212 11.13 10.84 3.96
C TYR A 212 9.74 11.32 3.51
N LEU A 213 8.77 11.34 4.42
CA LEU A 213 7.41 11.78 4.11
C LEU A 213 7.39 13.26 3.73
N GLN A 214 8.15 14.12 4.43
CA GLN A 214 8.32 15.52 4.05
C GLN A 214 8.90 15.68 2.64
N ALA A 215 9.95 14.91 2.29
CA ALA A 215 10.55 14.92 0.97
C ALA A 215 9.54 14.48 -0.11
N LYS A 216 8.78 13.41 0.13
CA LYS A 216 7.73 12.93 -0.78
C LYS A 216 6.65 14.00 -1.02
N ILE A 217 6.21 14.68 0.04
CA ILE A 217 5.22 15.76 -0.05
C ILE A 217 5.77 16.95 -0.85
N LEU A 218 6.97 17.43 -0.53
CA LEU A 218 7.59 18.58 -1.20
C LEU A 218 7.82 18.33 -2.68
N LEU A 219 8.25 17.11 -3.05
CA LEU A 219 8.43 16.71 -4.45
C LEU A 219 7.13 16.83 -5.26
N ASN A 220 6.00 16.45 -4.66
CA ASN A 220 4.67 16.45 -5.29
C ASN A 220 3.86 17.74 -5.05
N LYS A 221 4.33 18.65 -4.20
CA LYS A 221 3.57 19.84 -3.75
C LYS A 221 3.04 20.69 -4.90
N HIS A 222 3.80 20.84 -5.98
CA HIS A 222 3.37 21.58 -7.16
C HIS A 222 2.15 20.97 -7.85
N ILE A 223 2.02 19.64 -7.89
CA ILE A 223 0.84 18.95 -8.40
C ILE A 223 -0.37 19.26 -7.52
N TYR A 224 -0.20 19.22 -6.21
CA TYR A 224 -1.30 19.45 -5.26
C TYR A 224 -1.79 20.90 -5.27
N LEU A 225 -0.90 21.86 -5.52
CA LEU A 225 -1.21 23.27 -5.63
C LEU A 225 -1.53 23.73 -7.07
N GLY A 226 -1.58 22.80 -8.04
CA GLY A 226 -1.93 23.11 -9.44
C GLY A 226 -0.89 23.98 -10.17
N SER A 227 0.37 23.93 -9.74
CA SER A 227 1.49 24.64 -10.37
C SER A 227 2.13 23.79 -11.47
N ALA A 228 2.35 24.38 -12.65
CA ALA A 228 2.90 23.66 -13.81
C ALA A 228 4.34 23.16 -13.62
N THR A 229 5.10 23.78 -12.71
CA THR A 229 6.49 23.43 -12.43
C THR A 229 6.76 23.41 -10.93
N PRO A 230 7.62 22.50 -10.44
CA PRO A 230 8.09 22.49 -9.06
C PRO A 230 8.80 23.78 -8.65
N ASN A 231 8.65 24.18 -7.39
CA ASN A 231 9.44 25.28 -6.83
C ASN A 231 10.85 24.78 -6.49
N ALA A 232 11.88 25.47 -6.99
CA ALA A 232 13.28 25.14 -6.73
C ALA A 232 13.67 25.14 -5.24
N SER A 233 13.02 25.94 -4.40
CA SER A 233 13.25 25.90 -2.94
C SER A 233 12.70 24.63 -2.31
N ASP A 234 11.53 24.16 -2.77
CA ASP A 234 10.97 22.89 -2.31
C ASP A 234 11.86 21.73 -2.77
N MET A 235 12.39 21.77 -4.01
CA MET A 235 13.34 20.77 -4.51
C MET A 235 14.66 20.77 -3.72
N THR A 236 15.18 21.94 -3.35
CA THR A 236 16.37 22.04 -2.48
C THR A 236 16.09 21.43 -1.11
N ALA A 237 14.91 21.68 -0.53
CA ALA A 237 14.51 21.05 0.72
C ALA A 237 14.37 19.52 0.61
N VAL A 238 13.89 18.98 -0.51
CA VAL A 238 13.91 17.53 -0.77
C VAL A 238 15.33 16.97 -0.69
N ILE A 239 16.29 17.63 -1.34
CA ILE A 239 17.71 17.24 -1.33
C ILE A 239 18.24 17.22 0.11
N ASP A 240 18.05 18.32 0.86
CA ASP A 240 18.52 18.44 2.25
C ASP A 240 17.93 17.36 3.17
N LEU A 241 16.65 17.02 2.97
CA LEU A 241 15.98 15.97 3.76
C LEU A 241 16.55 14.59 3.45
N VAL A 242 16.85 14.29 2.18
CA VAL A 242 17.46 13.02 1.77
C VAL A 242 18.90 12.90 2.28
N ASP A 243 19.66 13.99 2.25
CA ASP A 243 21.01 14.04 2.83
C ASP A 243 20.98 13.78 4.35
N ALA A 244 19.97 14.32 5.04
CA ALA A 244 19.78 14.07 6.46
C ALA A 244 19.35 12.62 6.76
N ILE A 245 18.63 11.95 5.85
CA ILE A 245 18.33 10.52 5.95
C ILE A 245 19.63 9.70 5.77
N GLN A 246 20.44 10.03 4.76
CA GLN A 246 21.71 9.35 4.55
C GLN A 246 22.66 9.53 5.74
N ALA A 247 22.68 10.74 6.33
CA ALA A 247 23.47 11.04 7.53
C ALA A 247 23.04 10.25 8.79
N ASP A 248 21.79 9.78 8.84
CA ASP A 248 21.32 8.86 9.90
C ASP A 248 21.81 7.42 9.67
N GLY A 249 22.44 7.12 8.53
CA GLY A 249 23.09 5.84 8.21
C GLY A 249 22.35 4.96 7.19
N PHE A 250 21.28 5.46 6.58
CA PHE A 250 20.60 4.76 5.48
C PHE A 250 21.38 4.92 4.17
N ASP A 251 21.45 3.85 3.38
CA ASP A 251 22.22 3.83 2.13
C ASP A 251 21.69 2.75 1.18
N LEU A 252 22.05 2.84 -0.09
CA LEU A 252 21.68 1.83 -1.10
C LEU A 252 22.30 0.46 -0.76
N GLN A 253 21.53 -0.61 -0.95
CA GLN A 253 22.00 -1.97 -0.71
C GLN A 253 22.06 -2.80 -1.99
N ALA A 254 23.15 -3.53 -2.21
CA ALA A 254 23.20 -4.60 -3.21
C ALA A 254 22.26 -5.75 -2.83
N GLY A 255 21.81 -6.57 -3.79
CA GLY A 255 20.84 -7.62 -3.51
C GLY A 255 19.44 -7.05 -3.44
N TYR A 256 18.84 -6.71 -4.58
CA TYR A 256 17.51 -6.09 -4.63
C TYR A 256 16.45 -6.92 -3.91
N PHE A 257 16.44 -8.24 -4.12
CA PHE A 257 15.44 -9.10 -3.49
C PHE A 257 15.69 -9.35 -1.99
N ASP A 258 16.89 -9.07 -1.49
CA ASP A 258 17.21 -9.17 -0.06
C ASP A 258 16.50 -8.08 0.76
N LEU A 259 16.14 -6.96 0.12
CA LEU A 259 15.34 -5.85 0.68
C LEU A 259 13.89 -6.25 1.00
N PHE A 260 13.41 -7.38 0.46
CA PHE A 260 12.03 -7.85 0.63
C PHE A 260 11.98 -9.11 1.51
N THR A 261 12.91 -9.17 2.47
CA THR A 261 12.99 -10.17 3.55
C THR A 261 12.72 -9.48 4.91
N ASP A 262 12.72 -10.22 6.02
CA ASP A 262 12.62 -9.63 7.37
C ASP A 262 13.98 -9.30 8.00
N SER A 263 15.07 -9.43 7.23
CA SER A 263 16.41 -9.08 7.67
C SER A 263 16.60 -7.57 7.72
N VAL A 264 17.45 -7.10 8.64
CA VAL A 264 17.84 -5.69 8.68
C VAL A 264 18.73 -5.38 7.48
N ASP A 265 18.33 -4.39 6.70
CA ASP A 265 19.02 -3.89 5.52
C ASP A 265 19.35 -2.40 5.66
N SER A 266 20.20 -1.85 4.78
CA SER A 266 20.59 -0.43 4.84
C SER A 266 19.57 0.55 4.26
N GLU A 267 18.55 0.08 3.54
CA GLU A 267 17.60 0.93 2.83
C GLU A 267 16.28 1.15 3.58
N THR A 268 15.75 0.16 4.31
CA THR A 268 14.42 0.24 4.93
C THR A 268 14.38 1.37 5.95
N ILE A 269 13.59 2.42 5.70
CA ILE A 269 13.42 3.59 6.58
C ILE A 269 12.20 3.41 7.48
N PHE A 270 11.14 2.78 6.96
CA PHE A 270 9.91 2.51 7.70
C PHE A 270 9.17 1.33 7.07
N PHE A 271 8.81 0.35 7.88
CA PHE A 271 8.06 -0.84 7.46
C PHE A 271 6.87 -1.11 8.37
N THR A 272 5.94 -1.96 7.94
CA THR A 272 4.89 -2.49 8.80
C THR A 272 5.05 -3.98 9.02
N THR A 273 4.55 -4.45 10.15
CA THR A 273 4.50 -5.88 10.51
C THR A 273 3.37 -6.63 9.78
N SER A 274 3.07 -6.25 8.54
CA SER A 274 2.06 -6.92 7.71
C SER A 274 2.67 -8.12 7.03
N GLY A 275 1.91 -9.22 7.01
CA GLY A 275 2.20 -10.33 6.11
C GLY A 275 2.12 -9.89 4.64
N VAL A 276 2.88 -10.57 3.80
CA VAL A 276 3.02 -10.29 2.35
C VAL A 276 2.32 -11.34 1.48
N GLY A 277 1.69 -12.35 2.10
CA GLY A 277 1.06 -13.48 1.42
C GLY A 277 0.08 -13.08 0.30
N ALA A 278 -0.74 -12.06 0.52
CA ALA A 278 -1.65 -11.56 -0.52
C ALA A 278 -0.92 -11.13 -1.81
N LYS A 279 0.25 -10.49 -1.68
CA LYS A 279 1.09 -10.02 -2.79
C LYS A 279 1.90 -11.13 -3.45
N ILE A 280 2.06 -12.27 -2.75
CA ILE A 280 2.70 -13.47 -3.29
C ILE A 280 1.67 -14.30 -4.05
N TRP A 281 0.57 -14.65 -3.38
CA TRP A 281 -0.39 -15.62 -3.91
C TRP A 281 -1.26 -15.05 -5.03
N ASN A 282 -1.49 -13.74 -5.08
CA ASN A 282 -2.30 -13.14 -6.14
C ASN A 282 -1.69 -13.34 -7.55
N GLY A 283 -0.37 -13.49 -7.68
CA GLY A 283 0.32 -13.74 -8.95
C GLY A 283 0.54 -15.23 -9.24
N LEU A 284 0.80 -16.06 -8.23
CA LEU A 284 1.12 -17.47 -8.43
C LEU A 284 -0.03 -18.27 -9.06
N HIS A 285 0.31 -19.26 -9.89
CA HIS A 285 -0.67 -20.17 -10.50
C HIS A 285 -1.26 -21.15 -9.47
N TYR A 286 -2.46 -21.69 -9.75
CA TYR A 286 -3.17 -22.65 -8.89
C TYR A 286 -2.40 -23.94 -8.56
N LYS A 287 -1.33 -24.24 -9.30
CA LYS A 287 -0.46 -25.41 -9.06
C LYS A 287 0.89 -25.06 -8.42
N GLN A 288 1.21 -23.77 -8.29
CA GLN A 288 2.43 -23.33 -7.62
C GLN A 288 2.14 -23.27 -6.12
N ASN A 289 2.55 -24.33 -5.42
CA ASN A 289 2.42 -24.45 -3.98
C ASN A 289 3.57 -23.74 -3.28
N THR A 290 3.29 -23.27 -2.07
CA THR A 290 4.29 -22.62 -1.20
C THR A 290 4.17 -23.23 0.19
N PRO A 291 5.22 -23.15 1.05
CA PRO A 291 5.17 -23.72 2.40
C PRO A 291 3.95 -23.25 3.21
N ASP A 292 3.60 -21.96 3.08
CA ASP A 292 2.50 -21.33 3.81
C ASP A 292 1.14 -21.39 3.08
N ASN A 293 1.11 -21.90 1.84
CA ASN A 293 -0.11 -22.08 1.06
C ASN A 293 0.02 -23.29 0.12
N THR A 294 -0.45 -24.44 0.61
CA THR A 294 -0.46 -25.72 -0.10
C THR A 294 -1.65 -25.88 -1.06
N GLY A 295 -2.58 -24.92 -1.08
CA GLY A 295 -3.71 -24.89 -2.01
C GLY A 295 -3.37 -24.26 -3.37
N GLY A 296 -2.15 -23.75 -3.52
CA GLY A 296 -1.68 -23.06 -4.72
C GLY A 296 -2.01 -21.56 -4.71
N GLY A 297 -1.39 -20.83 -5.63
CA GLY A 297 -1.68 -19.42 -5.85
C GLY A 297 -3.08 -19.16 -6.40
N TRP A 298 -3.46 -17.88 -6.43
CA TRP A 298 -4.80 -17.43 -6.81
C TRP A 298 -4.90 -17.04 -8.29
N ASN A 299 -3.77 -16.92 -8.98
CA ASN A 299 -3.63 -16.74 -10.42
C ASN A 299 -4.37 -15.51 -10.99
N GLY A 300 -4.37 -14.40 -10.26
CA GLY A 300 -5.03 -13.16 -10.67
C GLY A 300 -4.09 -12.20 -11.35
N PHE A 301 -3.26 -11.56 -10.53
CA PHE A 301 -2.49 -10.38 -10.83
C PHE A 301 -1.37 -10.69 -11.83
N ALA A 302 -1.17 -9.78 -12.77
CA ALA A 302 -0.16 -9.88 -13.80
C ALA A 302 0.37 -8.49 -14.15
N THR A 303 1.49 -8.42 -14.87
CA THR A 303 2.00 -7.16 -15.45
C THR A 303 1.74 -7.11 -16.95
N LEU A 304 1.81 -5.90 -17.49
CA LEU A 304 1.80 -5.62 -18.91
C LEU A 304 3.17 -5.96 -19.53
N SER A 305 3.19 -6.38 -20.80
CA SER A 305 4.44 -6.68 -21.48
C SER A 305 5.27 -5.41 -21.69
N GLU A 306 4.63 -4.25 -21.87
CA GLU A 306 5.28 -2.95 -21.96
C GLU A 306 6.05 -2.60 -20.69
N PHE A 307 5.49 -2.89 -19.51
CA PHE A 307 6.16 -2.64 -18.23
C PHE A 307 7.32 -3.60 -18.00
N TYR A 308 7.12 -4.90 -18.29
CA TYR A 308 8.20 -5.90 -18.22
C TYR A 308 9.37 -5.54 -19.16
N ASP A 309 9.09 -4.97 -20.33
CA ASP A 309 10.11 -4.57 -21.29
C ASP A 309 10.91 -3.32 -20.86
N LEU A 310 10.51 -2.63 -19.79
CA LEU A 310 11.33 -1.56 -19.19
C LEU A 310 12.60 -2.09 -18.53
N PHE A 311 12.63 -3.37 -18.16
CA PHE A 311 13.79 -4.01 -17.54
C PHE A 311 14.79 -4.41 -18.61
N GLU A 312 16.08 -4.47 -18.30
CA GLU A 312 17.11 -4.82 -19.29
C GLU A 312 17.22 -6.33 -19.57
N GLY A 313 17.72 -6.70 -20.75
CA GLY A 313 17.88 -8.08 -21.22
C GLY A 313 16.89 -8.50 -22.31
N ASP A 314 17.12 -9.66 -22.95
CA ASP A 314 16.19 -10.20 -23.96
C ASP A 314 14.80 -10.41 -23.36
N SER A 315 13.78 -9.76 -23.92
CA SER A 315 12.44 -9.80 -23.36
C SER A 315 11.69 -11.13 -23.60
N GLN A 316 12.24 -12.02 -24.43
CA GLN A 316 11.64 -13.31 -24.72
C GLN A 316 12.12 -14.43 -23.78
N VAL A 317 13.15 -14.17 -22.96
CA VAL A 317 13.77 -15.17 -22.09
C VAL A 317 13.95 -14.58 -20.68
N ASN A 318 13.59 -15.34 -19.65
CA ASN A 318 13.81 -14.94 -18.25
C ASN A 318 14.21 -16.13 -17.39
N VAL A 319 15.39 -16.68 -17.66
CA VAL A 319 15.96 -17.83 -16.94
C VAL A 319 17.35 -17.45 -16.39
N PRO A 320 17.96 -18.24 -15.48
CA PRO A 320 19.30 -17.94 -15.00
C PRO A 320 20.31 -17.75 -16.15
N GLY A 321 21.03 -16.63 -16.13
CA GLY A 321 22.07 -16.32 -17.11
C GLY A 321 21.58 -15.80 -18.48
N SER A 322 20.30 -15.38 -18.62
CA SER A 322 19.81 -14.78 -19.87
C SER A 322 20.20 -13.30 -20.08
N GLY A 323 21.02 -12.73 -19.19
CA GLY A 323 21.58 -11.37 -19.34
C GLY A 323 20.60 -10.24 -19.02
N GLN A 324 19.61 -10.50 -18.17
CA GLN A 324 18.71 -9.51 -17.60
C GLN A 324 19.30 -8.83 -16.38
N GLU A 325 18.85 -7.60 -16.09
CA GLU A 325 19.19 -6.94 -14.83
C GLU A 325 18.56 -7.63 -13.61
N GLU A 326 19.14 -7.41 -12.44
CA GLU A 326 18.79 -8.08 -11.19
C GLU A 326 17.28 -8.01 -10.90
N ARG A 327 16.69 -6.82 -11.02
CA ARG A 327 15.29 -6.54 -10.64
C ARG A 327 14.26 -7.27 -11.50
N ARG A 328 14.63 -7.70 -12.71
CA ARG A 328 13.75 -8.53 -13.55
C ARG A 328 13.58 -9.93 -12.95
N GLY A 329 14.56 -10.38 -12.16
CA GLY A 329 14.62 -11.72 -11.61
C GLY A 329 14.72 -12.79 -12.70
N PHE A 330 14.23 -13.99 -12.40
CA PHE A 330 14.24 -15.12 -13.35
C PHE A 330 13.34 -16.26 -12.87
N VAL A 331 12.92 -17.11 -13.80
CA VAL A 331 12.28 -18.39 -13.50
C VAL A 331 13.36 -19.47 -13.33
N PRO A 332 13.51 -20.10 -12.15
CA PRO A 332 14.51 -21.13 -11.91
C PRO A 332 14.16 -22.40 -12.69
N THR A 333 15.18 -23.02 -13.30
CA THR A 333 15.01 -24.24 -14.13
C THR A 333 15.50 -25.50 -13.42
N ASP A 334 16.09 -25.37 -12.24
CA ASP A 334 16.73 -26.45 -11.47
C ASP A 334 15.95 -26.83 -10.20
N GLY A 335 14.81 -26.18 -9.96
CA GLY A 335 13.98 -26.39 -8.76
C GLY A 335 14.41 -25.58 -7.54
N SER A 336 15.44 -24.73 -7.66
CA SER A 336 15.73 -23.73 -6.63
C SER A 336 14.50 -22.87 -6.34
N HIS A 337 14.39 -22.38 -5.10
CA HIS A 337 13.30 -21.49 -4.69
C HIS A 337 11.90 -22.12 -4.89
N PHE A 338 11.77 -23.44 -4.69
CA PHE A 338 10.56 -24.24 -4.95
C PHE A 338 10.10 -24.26 -6.43
N GLY A 339 11.00 -23.93 -7.36
CA GLY A 339 10.65 -23.71 -8.76
C GLY A 339 9.94 -22.38 -9.02
N ILE A 340 9.86 -21.50 -8.01
CA ILE A 340 9.27 -20.16 -8.10
C ILE A 340 10.42 -19.16 -8.19
N GLY A 341 10.31 -18.24 -9.15
CA GLY A 341 11.29 -17.18 -9.36
C GLY A 341 11.02 -15.91 -8.58
N TYR A 342 12.06 -15.10 -8.40
CA TYR A 342 11.92 -13.69 -8.05
C TYR A 342 11.61 -12.84 -9.29
N GLY A 343 11.05 -11.65 -9.07
CA GLY A 343 10.80 -10.68 -10.13
C GLY A 343 9.62 -11.09 -11.00
N PHE A 344 9.89 -11.45 -12.25
CA PHE A 344 8.84 -11.77 -13.22
C PHE A 344 8.81 -13.26 -13.59
N LEU A 345 7.62 -13.87 -13.49
CA LEU A 345 7.39 -15.22 -14.01
C LEU A 345 6.78 -15.14 -15.40
N ILE A 346 7.53 -15.63 -16.38
CA ILE A 346 7.19 -15.71 -17.80
C ILE A 346 7.74 -17.04 -18.36
N ASN A 347 7.19 -17.52 -19.47
CA ASN A 347 7.61 -18.77 -20.13
C ASN A 347 7.32 -20.02 -19.27
N GLN A 348 8.02 -21.12 -19.53
CA GLN A 348 7.83 -22.40 -18.85
C GLN A 348 8.15 -22.29 -17.36
N GLN A 349 7.22 -22.75 -16.51
CA GLN A 349 7.41 -22.86 -15.05
C GLN A 349 7.88 -24.26 -14.64
N TYR A 350 8.60 -24.35 -13.53
CA TYR A 350 9.19 -25.60 -13.03
C TYR A 350 8.76 -25.84 -11.58
N ASP A 351 8.79 -27.09 -11.15
CA ASP A 351 8.57 -27.45 -9.74
C ASP A 351 9.88 -27.50 -8.95
N GLU A 352 9.79 -27.78 -7.65
CA GLU A 352 10.91 -27.91 -6.72
C GLU A 352 11.96 -28.98 -7.10
N THR A 353 11.67 -29.85 -8.08
CA THR A 353 12.61 -30.85 -8.61
C THR A 353 13.26 -30.42 -9.93
N GLY A 354 12.89 -29.24 -10.45
CA GLY A 354 13.29 -28.76 -11.78
C GLY A 354 12.49 -29.41 -12.91
N ALA A 355 11.38 -30.10 -12.61
CA ALA A 355 10.54 -30.69 -13.65
C ALA A 355 9.58 -29.64 -14.23
N ALA A 356 9.38 -29.67 -15.54
CA ALA A 356 8.47 -28.76 -16.23
C ALA A 356 7.02 -28.97 -15.74
N MET A 357 6.41 -27.91 -15.23
CA MET A 357 5.03 -27.95 -14.73
C MET A 357 4.01 -27.97 -15.87
N THR A 358 2.81 -28.45 -15.52
CA THR A 358 1.64 -28.41 -16.40
C THR A 358 0.52 -27.58 -15.78
N ASP A 359 -0.29 -26.94 -16.63
CA ASP A 359 -1.55 -26.31 -16.28
C ASP A 359 -2.58 -27.35 -15.77
N ARG A 360 -3.74 -26.95 -15.25
CA ARG A 360 -4.77 -27.87 -14.73
C ARG A 360 -5.37 -28.78 -15.81
N SER A 361 -5.23 -28.44 -17.08
CA SER A 361 -5.65 -29.27 -18.22
C SER A 361 -4.56 -30.26 -18.68
N GLY A 362 -3.35 -30.19 -18.12
CA GLY A 362 -2.22 -31.05 -18.47
C GLY A 362 -1.33 -30.51 -19.59
N ASN A 363 -1.57 -29.30 -20.09
CA ASN A 363 -0.67 -28.65 -21.06
C ASN A 363 0.55 -28.05 -20.33
N PRO A 364 1.66 -27.73 -21.01
CA PRO A 364 2.76 -27.01 -20.40
C PRO A 364 2.31 -25.72 -19.70
N LEU A 365 2.74 -25.50 -18.45
CA LEU A 365 2.49 -24.26 -17.71
C LEU A 365 3.44 -23.18 -18.23
N VAL A 366 3.02 -22.48 -19.28
CA VAL A 366 3.82 -21.45 -19.97
C VAL A 366 3.11 -20.10 -19.85
N PHE A 367 3.62 -19.23 -18.99
CA PHE A 367 3.09 -17.88 -18.85
C PHE A 367 3.38 -17.05 -20.11
N THR A 368 2.34 -16.43 -20.67
CA THR A 368 2.44 -15.65 -21.90
C THR A 368 2.66 -14.17 -21.63
N ARG A 369 3.29 -13.48 -22.58
CA ARG A 369 3.45 -12.01 -22.54
C ARG A 369 2.12 -11.29 -22.67
N GLU A 370 1.39 -11.66 -23.72
CA GLU A 370 0.20 -10.93 -24.15
C GLU A 370 -1.09 -11.53 -23.59
N PHE A 371 -2.10 -10.67 -23.47
CA PHE A 371 -3.47 -11.03 -23.13
C PHE A 371 -4.37 -10.97 -24.38
N PRO A 372 -5.32 -11.89 -24.56
CA PRO A 372 -6.32 -11.77 -25.61
C PRO A 372 -7.25 -10.56 -25.40
N SER A 373 -7.57 -10.27 -24.14
CA SER A 373 -8.41 -9.14 -23.68
C SER A 373 -8.35 -9.06 -22.15
N LEU A 374 -9.00 -8.08 -21.53
CA LEU A 374 -9.18 -8.06 -20.06
C LEU A 374 -10.24 -9.04 -19.54
N ILE A 375 -11.08 -9.62 -20.41
CA ILE A 375 -12.25 -10.43 -19.99
C ILE A 375 -12.06 -11.92 -20.25
N VAL A 376 -11.43 -12.27 -21.37
CA VAL A 376 -11.30 -13.65 -21.82
C VAL A 376 -9.83 -14.06 -21.76
N ASN A 377 -9.46 -14.70 -20.66
CA ASN A 377 -8.10 -15.20 -20.41
C ASN A 377 -8.15 -16.61 -19.83
N ASN A 378 -7.11 -17.38 -20.10
CA ASN A 378 -6.89 -18.66 -19.45
C ASN A 378 -5.91 -18.50 -18.28
N GLU A 379 -5.62 -19.62 -17.61
CA GLU A 379 -4.79 -19.64 -16.41
C GLU A 379 -3.30 -19.38 -16.65
N VAL A 380 -2.85 -19.40 -17.91
CA VAL A 380 -1.45 -19.14 -18.26
C VAL A 380 -1.23 -17.75 -18.86
N THR A 381 -2.29 -16.97 -19.04
CA THR A 381 -2.18 -15.68 -19.73
C THR A 381 -1.52 -14.62 -18.84
N GLY A 382 -0.49 -13.93 -19.32
CA GLY A 382 0.15 -12.78 -18.67
C GLY A 382 1.40 -13.13 -17.86
N ILE A 383 2.25 -12.14 -17.63
CA ILE A 383 3.48 -12.24 -16.83
C ILE A 383 3.12 -12.05 -15.35
N ARG A 384 3.63 -12.87 -14.43
CA ARG A 384 3.37 -12.72 -12.97
C ARG A 384 4.47 -11.90 -12.31
N LEU A 385 4.13 -11.17 -11.24
CA LEU A 385 5.08 -10.43 -10.43
C LEU A 385 5.25 -11.13 -9.07
N ILE A 386 6.50 -11.37 -8.66
CA ILE A 386 6.90 -11.98 -7.39
C ILE A 386 8.05 -11.16 -6.80
N LYS A 387 7.71 -10.03 -6.19
CA LYS A 387 8.68 -9.18 -5.48
C LYS A 387 9.02 -9.72 -4.10
N PHE A 388 7.99 -10.04 -3.33
CA PHE A 388 8.10 -10.83 -2.12
C PHE A 388 8.06 -12.31 -2.50
N HIS A 389 8.90 -13.14 -1.87
CA HIS A 389 9.05 -14.54 -2.24
C HIS A 389 8.57 -15.48 -1.14
N PRO A 390 7.86 -16.58 -1.48
CA PRO A 390 7.33 -17.53 -0.49
C PRO A 390 8.38 -18.23 0.37
N GLU A 391 9.65 -18.30 -0.05
CA GLU A 391 10.70 -18.87 0.80
C GLU A 391 11.05 -18.03 2.01
N ASN A 392 10.76 -16.73 1.94
CA ASN A 392 10.96 -15.79 3.03
C ASN A 392 9.74 -15.76 3.98
N GLY A 393 8.72 -16.60 3.71
CA GLY A 393 7.50 -16.71 4.51
C GLY A 393 6.44 -15.69 4.10
N ALA A 394 5.22 -16.16 3.90
CA ALA A 394 4.07 -15.31 3.55
C ALA A 394 3.60 -14.42 4.71
N PHE A 395 3.97 -14.79 5.93
CA PHE A 395 3.68 -14.04 7.16
C PHE A 395 4.90 -13.26 7.69
N ALA A 396 5.92 -13.06 6.84
CA ALA A 396 7.01 -12.15 7.15
C ALA A 396 6.44 -10.80 7.62
N ASN A 397 6.82 -10.36 8.81
CA ASN A 397 6.33 -9.12 9.42
C ASN A 397 7.14 -7.92 8.91
N HIS A 398 7.33 -7.84 7.60
CA HIS A 398 8.21 -6.86 6.97
C HIS A 398 7.66 -6.46 5.60
N THR A 399 6.69 -5.57 5.59
CA THR A 399 6.30 -4.85 4.36
C THR A 399 6.90 -3.47 4.40
N VAL A 400 7.87 -3.24 3.53
CA VAL A 400 8.52 -1.94 3.35
C VAL A 400 7.49 -0.92 2.87
N LEU A 401 7.47 0.26 3.51
CA LEU A 401 6.69 1.41 3.07
C LEU A 401 7.60 2.52 2.56
N PHE A 402 8.66 2.84 3.30
CA PHE A 402 9.67 3.83 2.94
C PHE A 402 11.04 3.18 2.90
N ARG A 403 11.80 3.44 1.84
CA ARG A 403 13.19 2.96 1.71
C ARG A 403 14.09 3.93 0.98
N TYR A 404 15.39 3.77 1.17
CA TYR A 404 16.38 4.74 0.74
C TYR A 404 16.48 4.87 -0.78
N ALA A 405 16.33 3.81 -1.60
CA ALA A 405 16.41 4.04 -3.06
C ALA A 405 15.30 4.95 -3.60
N ASP A 406 14.11 4.95 -2.98
CA ASP A 406 13.09 5.94 -3.34
C ASP A 406 13.55 7.35 -2.98
N ALA A 407 14.10 7.55 -1.76
CA ALA A 407 14.67 8.82 -1.33
C ALA A 407 15.81 9.29 -2.25
N HIS A 408 16.70 8.38 -2.63
CA HIS A 408 17.79 8.61 -3.57
C HIS A 408 17.27 9.08 -4.93
N LEU A 409 16.25 8.41 -5.48
CA LEU A 409 15.62 8.80 -6.73
C LEU A 409 14.80 10.10 -6.60
N MET A 410 14.21 10.39 -5.44
CA MET A 410 13.57 11.69 -5.16
C MET A 410 14.59 12.83 -5.17
N LYS A 411 15.79 12.61 -4.61
CA LYS A 411 16.89 13.59 -4.64
C LYS A 411 17.40 13.81 -6.07
N ALA A 412 17.63 12.75 -6.85
CA ALA A 412 18.00 12.88 -8.27
C ALA A 412 16.93 13.65 -9.07
N GLU A 413 15.65 13.36 -8.84
CA GLU A 413 14.54 14.09 -9.46
C GLU A 413 14.53 15.58 -9.07
N ALA A 414 14.71 15.87 -7.79
CA ALA A 414 14.74 17.24 -7.28
C ALA A 414 15.87 18.07 -7.89
N ILE A 415 17.05 17.46 -8.09
CA ILE A 415 18.19 18.09 -8.76
C ILE A 415 17.83 18.42 -10.23
N LEU A 416 17.26 17.47 -10.98
CA LEU A 416 16.79 17.72 -12.35
C LEU A 416 15.76 18.84 -12.42
N ARG A 417 14.93 18.96 -11.39
CA ARG A 417 13.87 19.98 -11.26
C ARG A 417 14.37 21.32 -10.71
N GLY A 418 15.68 21.53 -10.62
CA GLY A 418 16.30 22.81 -10.28
C GLY A 418 16.60 23.01 -8.80
N GLY A 419 16.55 21.96 -7.98
CA GLY A 419 17.06 21.99 -6.62
C GLY A 419 18.58 22.20 -6.60
N SER A 420 19.08 22.95 -5.62
CA SER A 420 20.52 23.23 -5.49
C SER A 420 21.22 22.06 -4.81
N SER A 421 22.12 21.38 -5.53
CA SER A 421 22.97 20.31 -4.99
C SER A 421 24.40 20.42 -5.54
N GLY A 422 25.35 19.83 -4.80
CA GLY A 422 26.70 19.55 -5.31
C GLY A 422 26.79 18.24 -6.11
N ASP A 423 25.75 17.40 -6.05
CA ASP A 423 25.69 16.11 -6.72
C ASP A 423 25.14 16.22 -8.14
N ASP A 424 25.46 15.22 -8.96
CA ASP A 424 24.96 15.08 -10.34
C ASP A 424 23.86 14.01 -10.40
N ALA A 425 22.67 14.40 -10.90
CA ALA A 425 21.50 13.52 -10.93
C ALA A 425 21.71 12.27 -11.79
N LEU A 426 22.42 12.39 -12.92
CA LEU A 426 22.72 11.24 -13.78
C LEU A 426 23.66 10.27 -13.07
N ALA A 427 24.70 10.78 -12.39
CA ALA A 427 25.62 9.95 -11.61
C ALA A 427 24.88 9.17 -10.51
N MET A 428 23.97 9.82 -9.78
CA MET A 428 23.15 9.17 -8.75
C MET A 428 22.26 8.07 -9.33
N VAL A 429 21.57 8.32 -10.44
CA VAL A 429 20.75 7.29 -11.09
C VAL A 429 21.61 6.12 -11.58
N ASN A 430 22.80 6.41 -12.13
CA ASN A 430 23.72 5.37 -12.59
C ASN A 430 24.34 4.57 -11.44
N GLU A 431 24.54 5.17 -10.27
CA GLU A 431 24.97 4.44 -9.06
C GLU A 431 23.97 3.34 -8.70
N LEU A 432 22.67 3.67 -8.64
CA LEU A 432 21.62 2.68 -8.41
C LEU A 432 21.56 1.64 -9.53
N ARG A 433 21.61 2.07 -10.80
CA ARG A 433 21.53 1.15 -11.94
C ARG A 433 22.65 0.12 -11.94
N VAL A 434 23.89 0.56 -11.73
CA VAL A 434 25.04 -0.35 -11.66
C VAL A 434 24.93 -1.28 -10.46
N LEU A 435 24.41 -0.80 -9.33
CA LEU A 435 24.14 -1.64 -8.16
C LEU A 435 23.11 -2.75 -8.44
N ARG A 436 22.17 -2.50 -9.36
CA ARG A 436 21.13 -3.44 -9.82
C ARG A 436 21.54 -4.25 -11.06
N GLU A 437 22.83 -4.26 -11.39
CA GLU A 437 23.39 -4.95 -12.56
C GLU A 437 22.78 -4.49 -13.89
N ALA A 438 22.32 -3.23 -13.96
CA ALA A 438 21.85 -2.58 -15.18
C ALA A 438 22.93 -1.65 -15.77
N GLU A 439 22.86 -1.43 -17.07
CA GLU A 439 23.80 -0.57 -17.79
C GLU A 439 23.62 0.92 -17.40
N PRO A 440 24.70 1.70 -17.25
CA PRO A 440 24.60 3.11 -16.97
C PRO A 440 23.97 3.87 -18.15
N LEU A 441 23.09 4.83 -17.84
CA LEU A 441 22.52 5.75 -18.81
C LEU A 441 23.59 6.72 -19.31
N ALA A 442 23.54 7.05 -20.61
CA ALA A 442 24.38 8.09 -21.20
C ALA A 442 23.89 9.51 -20.88
N SER A 443 22.59 9.67 -20.61
CA SER A 443 21.93 10.93 -20.27
C SER A 443 20.66 10.67 -19.47
N LEU A 444 20.31 11.57 -18.56
CA LEU A 444 19.11 11.44 -17.73
C LEU A 444 17.98 12.33 -18.28
N THR A 445 16.94 11.69 -18.82
CA THR A 445 15.69 12.34 -19.24
C THR A 445 14.59 12.08 -18.22
N GLU A 446 13.49 12.85 -18.25
CA GLU A 446 12.33 12.59 -17.39
C GLU A 446 11.75 11.17 -17.64
N GLU A 447 11.70 10.73 -18.89
CA GLU A 447 11.26 9.38 -19.25
C GLU A 447 12.19 8.31 -18.67
N ALA A 448 13.51 8.49 -18.77
CA ALA A 448 14.47 7.54 -18.21
C ALA A 448 14.37 7.47 -16.68
N LEU A 449 14.15 8.61 -16.01
CA LEU A 449 13.95 8.65 -14.57
C LEU A 449 12.63 8.00 -14.14
N LEU A 450 11.53 8.26 -14.84
CA LEU A 450 10.24 7.61 -14.58
C LEU A 450 10.32 6.09 -14.78
N ALA A 451 11.03 5.64 -15.82
CA ALA A 451 11.28 4.22 -16.04
C ALA A 451 12.14 3.62 -14.92
N GLU A 452 13.15 4.35 -14.43
CA GLU A 452 13.98 3.89 -13.32
C GLU A 452 13.19 3.76 -12.03
N ARG A 453 12.32 4.73 -11.73
CA ARG A 453 11.40 4.65 -10.59
C ARG A 453 10.44 3.47 -10.73
N GLY A 454 9.96 3.18 -11.94
CA GLY A 454 9.14 2.00 -12.22
C GLY A 454 9.87 0.68 -11.95
N ARG A 455 11.10 0.53 -12.48
CA ARG A 455 11.92 -0.67 -12.23
C ARG A 455 12.26 -0.88 -10.76
N GLU A 456 12.57 0.21 -10.06
CA GLU A 456 12.98 0.16 -8.66
C GLU A 456 11.79 -0.07 -7.72
N LEU A 457 10.67 0.62 -7.92
CA LEU A 457 9.60 0.74 -6.92
C LEU A 457 8.31 -0.01 -7.26
N TYR A 458 8.33 -0.94 -8.22
CA TYR A 458 7.14 -1.71 -8.57
C TYR A 458 6.58 -2.46 -7.33
N MET A 459 5.26 -2.50 -7.16
CA MET A 459 4.53 -3.08 -6.03
C MET A 459 4.77 -2.39 -4.66
N GLU A 460 5.23 -1.13 -4.66
CA GLU A 460 5.52 -0.34 -3.45
C GLU A 460 4.64 0.92 -3.26
N TYR A 461 3.44 0.95 -3.85
CA TYR A 461 2.40 1.99 -3.69
C TYR A 461 2.66 3.34 -4.35
N TRP A 462 3.76 3.50 -5.09
CA TRP A 462 4.19 4.81 -5.59
C TRP A 462 3.92 5.06 -7.08
N ARG A 463 3.62 4.02 -7.87
CA ARG A 463 3.60 4.14 -9.34
C ARG A 463 2.58 5.16 -9.84
N ARG A 464 1.34 5.14 -9.35
CA ARG A 464 0.32 6.15 -9.72
C ARG A 464 0.81 7.58 -9.46
N MET A 465 1.38 7.84 -8.29
CA MET A 465 1.83 9.19 -7.90
C MET A 465 2.95 9.68 -8.83
N ASP A 466 3.87 8.80 -9.18
CA ASP A 466 4.95 9.11 -10.13
C ASP A 466 4.39 9.37 -11.54
N LEU A 467 3.49 8.53 -12.04
CA LEU A 467 2.82 8.78 -13.32
C LEU A 467 2.09 10.12 -13.34
N ILE A 468 1.42 10.52 -12.27
CA ILE A 468 0.73 11.83 -12.19
C ILE A 468 1.76 12.97 -12.22
N ARG A 469 2.82 12.88 -11.42
CA ARG A 469 3.87 13.93 -11.35
C ARG A 469 4.62 14.13 -12.66
N PHE A 470 4.73 13.07 -13.46
CA PHE A 470 5.35 13.10 -14.79
C PHE A 470 4.33 13.33 -15.93
N GLY A 471 3.04 13.54 -15.61
CA GLY A 471 2.00 13.81 -16.61
C GLY A 471 1.66 12.61 -17.51
N LYS A 472 1.91 11.39 -17.04
CA LYS A 472 1.75 10.11 -17.78
C LYS A 472 0.52 9.31 -17.39
N PHE A 473 -0.12 9.62 -16.26
CA PHE A 473 -1.18 8.78 -15.70
C PHE A 473 -2.43 8.62 -16.57
N THR A 474 -2.75 9.60 -17.41
CA THR A 474 -3.94 9.57 -18.28
C THR A 474 -3.63 9.18 -19.73
N GLU A 475 -2.36 8.88 -20.07
CA GLU A 475 -1.98 8.39 -21.38
C GLU A 475 -2.53 6.98 -21.65
N GLU A 476 -2.57 6.57 -22.91
CA GLU A 476 -2.92 5.19 -23.27
C GLU A 476 -1.79 4.23 -22.89
N TRP A 477 -2.15 3.02 -22.48
CA TRP A 477 -1.23 1.90 -22.30
C TRP A 477 -2.00 0.58 -22.49
N GLY A 478 -1.33 -0.57 -22.36
CA GLY A 478 -1.90 -1.88 -22.66
C GLY A 478 -3.34 -2.05 -22.15
N TYR A 479 -4.29 -2.27 -23.05
CA TYR A 479 -5.73 -2.45 -22.78
C TYR A 479 -6.46 -1.28 -22.09
N LYS A 480 -5.88 -0.08 -22.09
CA LYS A 480 -6.47 1.15 -21.57
C LYS A 480 -6.30 2.28 -22.59
N ASP A 481 -7.41 2.84 -23.06
CA ASP A 481 -7.41 4.06 -23.86
C ASP A 481 -6.99 5.28 -23.02
N ALA A 482 -6.51 6.34 -23.67
CA ALA A 482 -6.26 7.60 -22.99
C ALA A 482 -7.51 8.07 -22.21
N SER A 483 -7.32 8.43 -20.96
CA SER A 483 -8.40 8.82 -20.05
C SER A 483 -8.50 10.34 -19.90
N GLU A 484 -9.59 10.78 -19.29
CA GLU A 484 -9.83 12.21 -19.05
C GLU A 484 -8.94 12.73 -17.91
N ASP A 485 -8.43 13.96 -18.03
CA ASP A 485 -7.49 14.55 -17.06
C ASP A 485 -7.98 14.54 -15.60
N PHE A 486 -9.30 14.57 -15.37
CA PHE A 486 -9.84 14.56 -14.01
C PHE A 486 -9.62 13.24 -13.27
N ARG A 487 -9.27 12.16 -13.97
CA ARG A 487 -9.00 10.83 -13.39
C ARG A 487 -7.79 10.81 -12.46
N VAL A 488 -6.95 11.85 -12.48
CA VAL A 488 -5.85 12.03 -11.51
C VAL A 488 -6.37 12.11 -10.07
N LEU A 489 -7.63 12.44 -9.85
CA LEU A 489 -8.31 12.35 -8.55
C LEU A 489 -9.36 11.24 -8.57
N PHE A 490 -9.43 10.45 -7.50
CA PHE A 490 -10.55 9.55 -7.27
C PHE A 490 -11.81 10.33 -6.87
N PRO A 491 -13.01 9.81 -7.16
CA PRO A 491 -14.24 10.44 -6.69
C PRO A 491 -14.34 10.38 -5.17
N ILE A 492 -14.99 11.39 -4.59
CA ILE A 492 -15.45 11.32 -3.21
C ILE A 492 -16.58 10.28 -3.16
N PRO A 493 -16.54 9.30 -2.23
CA PRO A 493 -17.57 8.26 -2.18
C PRO A 493 -18.97 8.86 -2.06
N THR A 494 -19.93 8.32 -2.82
CA THR A 494 -21.30 8.84 -2.90
C THR A 494 -21.93 9.05 -1.52
N THR A 495 -21.74 8.09 -0.61
CA THR A 495 -22.26 8.16 0.75
C THR A 495 -21.66 9.31 1.55
N ALA A 496 -20.37 9.63 1.36
CA ALA A 496 -19.70 10.71 2.08
C ALA A 496 -20.25 12.08 1.67
N VAL A 497 -20.43 12.31 0.36
CA VAL A 497 -21.03 13.55 -0.17
C VAL A 497 -22.47 13.73 0.32
N ILE A 498 -23.25 12.65 0.39
CA ILE A 498 -24.63 12.71 0.92
C ILE A 498 -24.64 13.07 2.42
N THR A 499 -23.71 12.53 3.21
CA THR A 499 -23.72 12.69 4.67
C THR A 499 -23.03 13.96 5.16
N ASN A 500 -22.11 14.54 4.38
CA ASN A 500 -21.40 15.76 4.76
C ASN A 500 -21.57 16.82 3.66
N PRO A 501 -22.43 17.82 3.84
CA PRO A 501 -22.68 18.87 2.85
C PRO A 501 -21.47 19.79 2.60
N ASN A 502 -20.42 19.70 3.43
CA ASN A 502 -19.17 20.44 3.21
C ASN A 502 -18.29 19.78 2.12
N LEU A 503 -18.56 18.51 1.76
CA LEU A 503 -17.87 17.83 0.67
C LEU A 503 -18.49 18.20 -0.67
N THR A 504 -17.64 18.42 -1.67
CA THR A 504 -18.07 18.56 -3.06
C THR A 504 -17.55 17.36 -3.85
N GLN A 505 -18.29 16.87 -4.84
CA GLN A 505 -17.76 15.83 -5.72
C GLN A 505 -16.59 16.39 -6.55
N ASN A 506 -15.55 15.59 -6.77
CA ASN A 506 -14.46 15.97 -7.67
C ASN A 506 -14.98 16.13 -9.10
N THR A 507 -14.47 17.13 -9.81
CA THR A 507 -14.93 17.45 -11.18
C THR A 507 -14.88 16.23 -12.08
N GLY A 508 -15.95 16.00 -12.85
CA GLY A 508 -16.06 14.88 -13.80
C GLY A 508 -16.84 13.66 -13.29
N TYR A 509 -17.10 13.57 -11.98
CA TYR A 509 -17.80 12.44 -11.34
C TYR A 509 -19.24 12.71 -10.92
#